data_AF-K0S2A9-F1
#
_entry.id   AF-K0S2A9-F1
#
_cell.length_a   1.000
_cell.length_b   1.000
_cell.length_c   1.000
_cell.angle_alpha   90.00
_cell.angle_beta   90.00
_cell.angle_gamma   90.00
#
_symmetry.space_group_name_H-M   'P 1'
#
loop_
_entity.id
_entity.type
_entity.pdbx_description
1 polymer ?
#
loop_
_entity_poly.entity_id
_entity_poly.type
_entity_poly.pdbx_seq_one_letter_code
_entity_poly.pdbx_strand_id
1 'polypeptide(L)'
;MIIVTLLPALLLLTSALGSEAFSAARRAGGFSPPLVACRATTAAGGNEIDLHPPTIAALSRAFLVRAEKDPDLLLRFDQSRMEEWEIALNAGKVSQAAVEAFVKEHSLNPTNDSHVEMTQVLGGRIVAVITRFDELEEDLLGRCARRLVELEDEGDDACRNWFVRVGVPDSELEAFTSVDTELGLTDGASPADAFDAECLFCEDLRANRARSLLAMFLKEIEGPGLRRNKVEVPCMDVDFLGDEELEVLFGSKSGEPNEESNAPTPPKQDDVPADSVEPDTVDISAIASPLHPVVLDAVEEGLRLRSKNITTSPLRLIDNSIEMYDVQFTVGKFVERFLSSRDDLNMFTTEEVEVIGGRAVGALMRLEDLEWEWNHRVTSSGSFNDMGVEEYMHEVGLARGLEQTDVGAIDQLLLDDSQFARSRAERLYGVFLMSLEGPGVEASGNVIPHGSFADFIDDELQIELMRPKQRK
;
A
#
# COMPACT_ATOMS: atom_id res chain seq x y z
N MET A 1 10.78 -21.50 -18.82
CA MET A 1 11.42 -22.59 -18.05
C MET A 1 12.60 -21.95 -17.32
N ILE A 2 12.78 -22.26 -16.03
CA ILE A 2 13.45 -21.46 -14.98
C ILE A 2 12.47 -20.50 -14.26
N ILE A 3 11.57 -21.13 -13.50
CA ILE A 3 11.01 -20.64 -12.25
C ILE A 3 11.55 -21.63 -11.20
N VAL A 4 11.69 -21.19 -9.95
CA VAL A 4 12.12 -21.94 -8.75
C VAL A 4 13.63 -21.90 -8.49
N THR A 5 14.06 -20.88 -7.75
CA THR A 5 15.03 -20.96 -6.62
C THR A 5 15.23 -19.53 -6.10
N LEU A 6 14.65 -19.17 -4.96
CA LEU A 6 15.14 -18.08 -4.07
C LEU A 6 14.37 -17.93 -2.75
N LEU A 7 13.41 -18.82 -2.44
CA LEU A 7 12.70 -18.80 -1.16
C LEU A 7 13.41 -19.36 0.10
N PRO A 8 14.59 -20.02 0.09
CA PRO A 8 15.19 -20.52 1.34
C PRO A 8 16.29 -19.63 1.96
N ALA A 9 16.63 -18.47 1.38
CA ALA A 9 17.76 -17.66 1.89
C ALA A 9 17.42 -16.75 3.08
N LEU A 10 16.14 -16.44 3.32
CA LEU A 10 15.71 -15.47 4.33
C LEU A 10 15.64 -16.01 5.77
N LEU A 11 15.82 -17.32 5.99
CA LEU A 11 15.60 -17.98 7.29
C LEU A 11 16.87 -18.46 8.02
N LEU A 12 18.07 -18.21 7.47
CA LEU A 12 19.34 -18.68 8.08
C LEU A 12 20.18 -17.58 8.75
N LEU A 13 19.78 -16.30 8.72
CA LEU A 13 20.58 -15.20 9.29
C LEU A 13 20.11 -14.68 10.66
N THR A 14 18.96 -15.12 11.19
CA THR A 14 18.43 -14.65 12.48
C THR A 14 18.90 -15.45 13.70
N SER A 15 19.74 -16.48 13.52
CA SER A 15 20.20 -17.32 14.65
C SER A 15 21.55 -16.91 15.26
N ALA A 16 22.19 -15.82 14.80
CA ALA A 16 23.58 -15.50 15.19
C ALA A 16 23.79 -14.15 15.93
N LEU A 17 22.78 -13.33 16.17
CA LEU A 17 22.95 -12.04 16.86
C LEU A 17 21.90 -11.84 17.97
N GLY A 18 21.91 -12.76 18.94
CA GLY A 18 21.08 -12.70 20.14
C GLY A 18 21.89 -12.95 21.39
N SER A 19 22.66 -11.96 21.84
CA SER A 19 23.05 -11.79 23.26
C SER A 19 23.71 -10.43 23.40
N GLU A 20 23.27 -9.63 24.38
CA GLU A 20 23.79 -8.30 24.76
C GLU A 20 23.16 -7.07 24.07
N ALA A 21 21.84 -6.84 24.20
CA ALA A 21 21.32 -5.47 24.25
C ALA A 21 19.86 -5.34 24.75
N PHE A 22 19.37 -6.09 25.73
CA PHE A 22 18.07 -5.75 26.36
C PHE A 22 18.04 -6.09 27.85
N SER A 23 18.64 -5.19 28.63
CA SER A 23 18.48 -5.14 30.09
C SER A 23 18.22 -3.70 30.52
N ALA A 24 17.10 -3.11 30.10
CA ALA A 24 16.61 -1.83 30.62
C ALA A 24 15.16 -1.50 30.20
N ALA A 25 14.19 -2.40 30.42
CA ALA A 25 12.76 -2.02 30.39
C ALA A 25 11.88 -3.02 31.17
N ARG A 26 12.23 -3.27 32.44
CA ARG A 26 11.28 -3.81 33.42
C ARG A 26 10.75 -2.65 34.26
N ARG A 27 9.49 -2.25 34.04
CA ARG A 27 8.51 -1.83 35.07
C ARG A 27 7.30 -1.16 34.40
N ALA A 28 6.22 -1.91 34.21
CA ALA A 28 4.85 -1.53 34.57
C ALA A 28 3.90 -2.70 34.25
N GLY A 29 3.06 -3.08 35.21
CA GLY A 29 1.80 -3.80 34.99
C GLY A 29 1.88 -5.26 34.54
N GLY A 30 1.98 -6.20 35.48
CA GLY A 30 1.56 -7.58 35.24
C GLY A 30 0.04 -7.64 35.14
N PHE A 31 -0.48 -8.16 34.04
CA PHE A 31 -1.88 -8.55 33.89
C PHE A 31 -1.92 -9.95 33.27
N SER A 32 -2.53 -10.90 33.98
CA SER A 32 -2.91 -12.21 33.44
C SER A 32 -4.23 -12.05 32.69
N PRO A 33 -4.39 -12.57 31.46
CA PRO A 33 -5.70 -12.61 30.82
C PRO A 33 -6.60 -13.65 31.51
N PRO A 34 -7.92 -13.39 31.65
CA PRO A 34 -8.87 -14.39 32.07
C PRO A 34 -9.15 -15.35 30.90
N LEU A 35 -9.27 -16.64 31.23
CA LEU A 35 -9.62 -17.72 30.32
C LEU A 35 -11.06 -17.53 29.81
N VAL A 36 -11.21 -17.20 28.52
CA VAL A 36 -12.49 -17.34 27.81
C VAL A 36 -12.65 -18.81 27.45
N ALA A 37 -13.59 -19.49 28.10
CA ALA A 37 -13.90 -20.88 27.86
C ALA A 37 -14.72 -21.03 26.56
N CYS A 38 -14.04 -21.23 25.43
CA CYS A 38 -14.69 -21.74 24.23
C CYS A 38 -14.86 -23.26 24.33
N ARG A 39 -16.08 -23.70 24.02
CA ARG A 39 -16.60 -25.05 24.21
C ARG A 39 -15.98 -25.96 23.15
N ALA A 40 -15.08 -26.86 23.57
CA ALA A 40 -14.42 -27.82 22.69
C ALA A 40 -15.45 -28.80 22.07
N THR A 41 -15.60 -28.76 20.75
CA THR A 41 -16.19 -29.84 19.95
C THR A 41 -15.07 -30.75 19.47
N THR A 42 -14.92 -31.90 20.14
CA THR A 42 -13.99 -32.96 19.75
C THR A 42 -14.64 -33.92 18.75
N ALA A 43 -14.14 -33.95 17.52
CA ALA A 43 -14.07 -35.11 16.61
C ALA A 43 -13.41 -34.63 15.29
N ALA A 44 -12.37 -35.22 14.68
CA ALA A 44 -11.64 -36.45 14.91
C ALA A 44 -10.27 -36.36 14.19
N GLY A 45 -9.20 -36.91 14.79
CA GLY A 45 -7.98 -37.30 14.08
C GLY A 45 -6.83 -36.28 14.03
N GLY A 46 -5.94 -36.34 15.02
CA GLY A 46 -4.73 -35.50 15.12
C GLY A 46 -4.92 -34.39 16.15
N ASN A 47 -4.04 -34.30 17.15
CA ASN A 47 -4.00 -33.15 18.08
C ASN A 47 -3.40 -31.94 17.35
N GLU A 48 -4.07 -31.47 16.30
CA GLU A 48 -3.68 -30.25 15.59
C GLU A 48 -4.24 -29.07 16.38
N ILE A 49 -3.35 -28.17 16.80
CA ILE A 49 -3.73 -26.99 17.59
C ILE A 49 -4.48 -26.03 16.67
N ASP A 50 -5.71 -25.69 17.04
CA ASP A 50 -6.53 -24.73 16.29
C ASP A 50 -5.91 -23.31 16.33
N LEU A 51 -5.64 -22.76 15.15
CA LEU A 51 -5.04 -21.45 14.95
C LEU A 51 -6.07 -20.30 14.91
N HIS A 52 -7.37 -20.58 14.78
CA HIS A 52 -8.36 -19.48 14.69
C HIS A 52 -8.46 -18.68 15.98
N PRO A 53 -8.61 -19.28 17.19
CA PRO A 53 -8.72 -18.52 18.44
C PRO A 53 -7.55 -17.53 18.67
N PRO A 54 -6.27 -17.92 18.55
CA PRO A 54 -5.16 -16.98 18.73
C PRO A 54 -5.10 -15.92 17.61
N THR A 55 -5.49 -16.26 16.38
CA THR A 55 -5.58 -15.28 15.27
C THR A 55 -6.63 -14.22 15.56
N ILE A 56 -7.84 -14.65 15.95
CA ILE A 56 -8.97 -13.76 16.27
C ILE A 56 -8.62 -12.85 17.46
N ALA A 57 -7.99 -13.40 18.50
CA ALA A 57 -7.56 -12.61 19.66
C ALA A 57 -6.53 -11.53 19.30
N ALA A 58 -5.58 -11.86 18.41
CA ALA A 58 -4.59 -10.91 17.92
C ALA A 58 -5.22 -9.79 17.08
N LEU A 59 -6.15 -10.13 16.20
CA LEU A 59 -6.89 -9.15 15.38
C LEU A 59 -7.81 -8.27 16.23
N SER A 60 -8.50 -8.84 17.22
CA SER A 60 -9.32 -8.08 18.18
C SER A 60 -8.47 -7.06 18.95
N ARG A 61 -7.25 -7.45 19.34
CA ARG A 61 -6.29 -6.54 19.96
C ARG A 61 -5.79 -5.47 18.99
N ALA A 62 -5.58 -5.81 17.72
CA ALA A 62 -5.22 -4.84 16.69
C ALA A 62 -6.27 -3.72 16.57
N PHE A 63 -7.56 -4.06 16.60
CA PHE A 63 -8.64 -3.06 16.62
C PHE A 63 -8.60 -2.16 17.86
N LEU A 64 -8.31 -2.73 19.04
CA LEU A 64 -8.16 -1.93 20.26
C LEU A 64 -7.03 -0.91 20.13
N VAL A 65 -5.86 -1.37 19.68
CA VAL A 65 -4.67 -0.50 19.48
C VAL A 65 -4.96 0.60 18.46
N ARG A 66 -5.68 0.26 17.37
CA ARG A 66 -6.14 1.23 16.38
C ARG A 66 -7.05 2.31 17.01
N ALA A 67 -8.05 1.89 17.78
CA ALA A 67 -9.01 2.79 18.41
C ALA A 67 -8.41 3.68 19.51
N GLU A 68 -7.39 3.18 20.21
CA GLU A 68 -6.61 3.98 21.17
C GLU A 68 -5.80 5.09 20.49
N LYS A 69 -5.69 5.06 19.15
CA LYS A 69 -4.87 5.98 18.35
C LYS A 69 -3.44 6.07 18.88
N ASP A 70 -2.88 4.91 19.25
CA ASP A 70 -1.51 4.82 19.75
C ASP A 70 -0.53 5.31 18.66
N PRO A 71 0.20 6.43 18.87
CA PRO A 71 1.09 6.98 17.87
C PRO A 71 2.23 6.04 17.49
N ASP A 72 2.57 5.06 18.33
CA ASP A 72 3.67 4.11 18.10
C ASP A 72 3.21 2.85 17.34
N LEU A 73 1.89 2.64 17.21
CA LEU A 73 1.25 1.45 16.62
C LEU A 73 0.01 1.82 15.79
N LEU A 74 0.15 2.79 14.90
CA LEU A 74 -0.94 3.14 14.00
C LEU A 74 -1.19 2.03 12.97
N LEU A 75 -2.46 1.63 12.82
CA LEU A 75 -2.90 0.48 11.99
C LEU A 75 -3.91 0.90 10.92
N ARG A 76 -3.97 2.18 10.56
CA ARG A 76 -4.90 2.73 9.57
C ARG A 76 -4.38 4.04 8.99
N PHE A 77 -4.65 4.30 7.72
CA PHE A 77 -4.25 5.55 7.08
C PHE A 77 -4.87 6.77 7.79
N ASP A 78 -4.00 7.61 8.32
CA ASP A 78 -4.33 9.01 8.59
C ASP A 78 -4.00 9.78 7.31
N GLN A 79 -5.00 10.48 6.75
CA GLN A 79 -4.94 11.25 5.51
C GLN A 79 -3.78 12.25 5.45
N SER A 80 -3.13 12.53 6.59
CA SER A 80 -2.07 13.54 6.66
C SER A 80 -0.63 13.01 6.70
N ARG A 81 -0.35 11.73 7.05
CA ARG A 81 1.04 11.33 7.37
C ARG A 81 1.48 9.87 7.19
N MET A 82 0.58 8.91 6.92
CA MET A 82 0.92 7.48 7.09
C MET A 82 1.12 6.71 5.79
N GLU A 83 2.19 5.91 5.73
CA GLU A 83 2.58 5.09 4.58
C GLU A 83 2.14 3.61 4.78
N GLU A 84 1.75 2.85 3.74
CA GLU A 84 1.20 1.47 3.95
C GLU A 84 2.21 0.52 4.61
N TRP A 85 3.52 0.78 4.49
CA TRP A 85 4.54 -0.04 5.15
C TRP A 85 4.54 0.16 6.67
N GLU A 86 4.11 1.32 7.20
CA GLU A 86 3.98 1.56 8.64
C GLU A 86 2.90 0.64 9.21
N ILE A 87 1.80 0.51 8.48
CA ILE A 87 0.73 -0.44 8.79
C ILE A 87 1.27 -1.87 8.71
N ALA A 88 2.03 -2.22 7.67
CA ALA A 88 2.64 -3.56 7.56
C ALA A 88 3.66 -3.86 8.66
N LEU A 89 4.48 -2.89 9.06
CA LEU A 89 5.44 -3.02 10.15
C LEU A 89 4.73 -3.18 11.49
N ASN A 90 3.72 -2.35 11.76
CA ASN A 90 2.93 -2.43 12.98
C ASN A 90 2.09 -3.71 13.03
N ALA A 91 1.55 -4.16 11.89
CA ALA A 91 0.95 -5.49 11.74
C ALA A 91 1.96 -6.59 12.07
N GLY A 92 3.21 -6.45 11.61
CA GLY A 92 4.32 -7.34 11.94
C GLY A 92 4.61 -7.38 13.44
N LYS A 93 4.61 -6.24 14.14
CA LYS A 93 4.78 -6.18 15.60
C LYS A 93 3.64 -6.87 16.34
N VAL A 94 2.39 -6.63 15.93
CA VAL A 94 1.19 -7.28 16.51
C VAL A 94 1.26 -8.79 16.29
N SER A 95 1.61 -9.21 15.07
CA SER A 95 1.80 -10.60 14.68
C SER A 95 2.89 -11.28 15.49
N GLN A 96 4.07 -10.67 15.61
CA GLN A 96 5.17 -11.21 16.39
C GLN A 96 4.79 -11.38 17.87
N ALA A 97 4.15 -10.37 18.48
CA ALA A 97 3.71 -10.46 19.87
C ALA A 97 2.69 -11.58 20.09
N ALA A 98 1.78 -11.79 19.13
CA ALA A 98 0.80 -12.87 19.17
C ALA A 98 1.46 -14.25 19.00
N VAL A 99 2.40 -14.39 18.07
CA VAL A 99 3.16 -15.62 17.85
C VAL A 99 4.00 -15.98 19.08
N GLU A 100 4.70 -15.01 19.69
CA GLU A 100 5.47 -15.22 20.91
C GLU A 100 4.58 -15.68 22.08
N ALA A 101 3.40 -15.06 22.24
CA ALA A 101 2.42 -15.47 23.23
C ALA A 101 1.93 -16.91 22.98
N PHE A 102 1.59 -17.24 21.73
CA PHE A 102 1.12 -18.55 21.32
C PHE A 102 2.17 -19.66 21.53
N VAL A 103 3.42 -19.40 21.14
CA VAL A 103 4.57 -20.31 21.35
C VAL A 103 4.75 -20.60 22.84
N LYS A 104 4.65 -19.57 23.67
CA LYS A 104 4.79 -19.70 25.13
C LYS A 104 3.63 -20.47 25.75
N GLU A 105 2.40 -20.20 25.33
CA GLU A 105 1.19 -20.85 25.85
C GLU A 105 1.15 -22.34 25.50
N HIS A 106 1.51 -22.69 24.26
CA HIS A 106 1.45 -24.05 23.76
C HIS A 106 2.79 -24.81 23.87
N SER A 107 3.81 -24.18 24.46
CA SER A 107 5.16 -24.76 24.62
C SER A 107 5.75 -25.29 23.31
N LEU A 108 5.61 -24.52 22.23
CA LEU A 108 6.04 -24.93 20.89
C LEU A 108 7.57 -24.94 20.78
N ASN A 109 8.11 -26.03 20.24
CA ASN A 109 9.53 -26.16 19.93
C ASN A 109 9.89 -25.51 18.56
N PRO A 110 10.80 -24.52 18.51
CA PRO A 110 11.19 -23.83 17.27
C PRO A 110 12.00 -24.70 16.29
N THR A 111 12.45 -25.89 16.70
CA THR A 111 13.17 -26.82 15.81
C THR A 111 12.25 -27.88 15.19
N ASN A 112 10.94 -27.85 15.48
CA ASN A 112 9.98 -28.76 14.89
C ASN A 112 9.32 -28.09 13.69
N ASP A 113 9.49 -28.64 12.49
CA ASP A 113 8.98 -28.09 11.23
C ASP A 113 7.47 -27.82 11.29
N SER A 114 6.69 -28.69 11.92
CA SER A 114 5.24 -28.51 12.07
C SER A 114 4.91 -27.31 12.98
N HIS A 115 5.67 -27.10 14.06
CA HIS A 115 5.46 -25.93 14.91
C HIS A 115 5.89 -24.63 14.22
N VAL A 116 6.96 -24.69 13.43
CA VAL A 116 7.42 -23.56 12.61
C VAL A 116 6.33 -23.17 11.62
N GLU A 117 5.77 -24.14 10.90
CA GLU A 117 4.64 -23.92 9.97
C GLU A 117 3.44 -23.29 10.67
N MET A 118 3.02 -23.80 11.83
CA MET A 118 1.91 -23.23 12.61
C MET A 118 2.15 -21.77 12.99
N THR A 119 3.36 -21.44 13.45
CA THR A 119 3.71 -20.06 13.82
C THR A 119 3.79 -19.13 12.60
N GLN A 120 4.25 -19.63 11.45
CA GLN A 120 4.27 -18.88 10.19
C GLN A 120 2.86 -18.60 9.68
N VAL A 121 1.96 -19.58 9.76
CA VAL A 121 0.56 -19.44 9.34
C VAL A 121 -0.18 -18.45 10.23
N LEU A 122 -0.06 -18.61 11.56
CA LEU A 122 -0.62 -17.66 12.53
C LEU A 122 -0.12 -16.24 12.25
N GLY A 123 1.19 -16.07 12.15
CA GLY A 123 1.79 -14.76 11.95
C GLY A 123 1.43 -14.14 10.60
N GLY A 124 1.45 -14.94 9.53
CA GLY A 124 1.12 -14.53 8.17
C GLY A 124 -0.32 -14.07 8.05
N ARG A 125 -1.28 -14.80 8.64
CA ARG A 125 -2.70 -14.43 8.64
C ARG A 125 -2.95 -13.12 9.37
N ILE A 126 -2.34 -12.92 10.54
CA ILE A 126 -2.49 -11.67 11.30
C ILE A 126 -2.01 -10.49 10.45
N VAL A 127 -0.82 -10.59 9.84
CA VAL A 127 -0.29 -9.52 8.98
C VAL A 127 -1.20 -9.30 7.78
N ALA A 128 -1.58 -10.36 7.08
CA ALA A 128 -2.33 -10.28 5.84
C ALA A 128 -3.74 -9.70 6.01
N VAL A 129 -4.38 -9.93 7.17
CA VAL A 129 -5.67 -9.33 7.50
C VAL A 129 -5.51 -7.87 7.93
N ILE A 130 -4.54 -7.55 8.81
CA ILE A 130 -4.33 -6.17 9.28
C ILE A 130 -3.98 -5.23 8.12
N THR A 131 -3.13 -5.65 7.19
CA THR A 131 -2.76 -4.82 6.03
C THR A 131 -3.90 -4.62 5.03
N ARG A 132 -5.03 -5.31 5.23
CA ARG A 132 -6.25 -5.19 4.42
C ARG A 132 -7.45 -4.74 5.23
N PHE A 133 -7.24 -4.12 6.39
CA PHE A 133 -8.35 -3.65 7.22
C PHE A 133 -9.29 -2.74 6.42
N ASP A 134 -8.79 -1.72 5.74
CA ASP A 134 -9.67 -0.80 5.00
C ASP A 134 -10.46 -1.53 3.89
N GLU A 135 -9.81 -2.37 3.09
CA GLU A 135 -10.46 -3.16 2.01
C GLU A 135 -11.53 -4.12 2.57
N LEU A 136 -11.18 -4.89 3.61
CA LEU A 136 -12.07 -5.90 4.19
C LEU A 136 -13.22 -5.27 4.99
N GLU A 137 -12.98 -4.13 5.65
CA GLU A 137 -14.02 -3.39 6.36
C GLU A 137 -15.00 -2.73 5.40
N GLU A 138 -14.51 -2.14 4.31
CA GLU A 138 -15.37 -1.56 3.27
C GLU A 138 -16.28 -2.63 2.64
N ASP A 139 -15.73 -3.81 2.30
CA ASP A 139 -16.54 -4.89 1.73
C ASP A 139 -17.52 -5.48 2.77
N LEU A 140 -17.12 -5.60 4.04
CA LEU A 140 -18.02 -6.00 5.13
C LEU A 140 -19.20 -5.03 5.26
N LEU A 141 -18.94 -3.73 5.22
CA LEU A 141 -19.98 -2.69 5.27
C LEU A 141 -20.88 -2.74 4.05
N GLY A 142 -20.31 -2.91 2.86
CA GLY A 142 -21.08 -3.09 1.62
C GLY A 142 -22.03 -4.30 1.69
N ARG A 143 -21.60 -5.42 2.29
CA ARG A 143 -22.45 -6.61 2.50
C ARG A 143 -23.57 -6.33 3.49
N CYS A 144 -23.26 -5.67 4.62
CA CYS A 144 -24.26 -5.32 5.62
C CYS A 144 -25.30 -4.33 5.06
N ALA A 145 -24.86 -3.32 4.30
CA ALA A 145 -25.75 -2.36 3.66
C ALA A 145 -26.68 -3.01 2.63
N ARG A 146 -26.17 -3.91 1.78
CA ARG A 146 -27.01 -4.68 0.85
C ARG A 146 -28.05 -5.53 1.58
N ARG A 147 -27.63 -6.23 2.64
CA ARG A 147 -28.52 -7.07 3.43
C ARG A 147 -29.57 -6.25 4.19
N LEU A 148 -29.22 -5.05 4.64
CA LEU A 148 -30.18 -4.13 5.26
C LEU A 148 -31.33 -3.79 4.30
N VAL A 149 -31.03 -3.46 3.04
CA VAL A 149 -32.05 -3.16 2.02
C VAL A 149 -32.98 -4.35 1.77
N GLU A 150 -32.42 -5.57 1.66
CA GLU A 150 -33.22 -6.79 1.47
C GLU A 150 -34.21 -7.01 2.64
N LEU A 151 -33.81 -6.69 3.86
CA LEU A 151 -34.61 -6.91 5.06
C LEU A 151 -35.65 -5.81 5.31
N GLU A 152 -35.37 -4.57 4.89
CA GLU A 152 -36.36 -3.49 4.86
C GLU A 152 -37.52 -3.81 3.92
N ASP A 153 -37.25 -4.47 2.79
CA ASP A 153 -38.27 -4.96 1.85
C ASP A 153 -39.10 -6.12 2.44
N GLU A 154 -38.53 -6.93 3.34
CA GLU A 154 -39.18 -8.05 4.01
C GLU A 154 -39.96 -7.64 5.28
N GLY A 155 -39.72 -6.43 5.81
CA GLY A 155 -40.45 -5.84 6.94
C GLY A 155 -40.08 -6.41 8.31
N ASP A 156 -38.86 -6.91 8.48
CA ASP A 156 -38.39 -7.52 9.74
C ASP A 156 -37.43 -6.60 10.54
N ASP A 157 -37.99 -5.87 11.51
CA ASP A 157 -37.25 -4.99 12.43
C ASP A 157 -36.29 -5.75 13.40
N ALA A 158 -36.32 -7.09 13.45
CA ALA A 158 -35.47 -7.87 14.36
C ALA A 158 -33.98 -7.92 13.93
N CYS A 159 -33.64 -7.40 12.76
CA CYS A 159 -32.37 -7.67 12.08
C CYS A 159 -31.19 -6.77 12.48
N ARG A 160 -31.41 -5.63 13.16
CA ARG A 160 -30.29 -4.73 13.53
C ARG A 160 -29.26 -5.41 14.46
N ASN A 161 -29.70 -6.34 15.30
CA ASN A 161 -28.79 -7.13 16.15
C ASN A 161 -27.88 -8.10 15.37
N TRP A 162 -28.16 -8.41 14.10
CA TRP A 162 -27.34 -9.33 13.31
C TRP A 162 -26.02 -8.69 12.88
N PHE A 163 -26.03 -7.39 12.56
CA PHE A 163 -24.83 -6.67 12.15
C PHE A 163 -23.80 -6.55 13.29
N VAL A 164 -24.27 -6.38 14.52
CA VAL A 164 -23.40 -6.40 15.72
C VAL A 164 -22.70 -7.75 15.89
N ARG A 165 -23.34 -8.87 15.50
CA ARG A 165 -22.73 -10.22 15.55
C ARG A 165 -21.63 -10.45 14.53
N VAL A 166 -21.66 -9.71 13.41
CA VAL A 166 -20.56 -9.67 12.43
C VAL A 166 -19.59 -8.51 12.68
N GLY A 167 -19.79 -7.72 13.76
CA GLY A 167 -18.86 -6.67 14.17
C GLY A 167 -19.11 -5.32 13.51
N VAL A 168 -20.34 -5.03 13.08
CA VAL A 168 -20.75 -3.74 12.51
C VAL A 168 -21.79 -3.11 13.44
N PRO A 169 -21.48 -2.03 14.17
CA PRO A 169 -22.45 -1.32 14.98
C PRO A 169 -23.38 -0.46 14.10
N ASP A 170 -24.57 -0.15 14.62
CA ASP A 170 -25.57 0.64 13.91
C ASP A 170 -25.02 2.03 13.51
N SER A 171 -24.21 2.66 14.37
CA SER A 171 -23.62 3.98 14.10
C SER A 171 -22.66 3.97 12.90
N GLU A 172 -21.91 2.89 12.70
CA GLU A 172 -21.02 2.72 11.56
C GLU A 172 -21.83 2.50 10.28
N LEU A 173 -22.88 1.68 10.34
CA LEU A 173 -23.73 1.38 9.19
C LEU A 173 -24.55 2.61 8.76
N GLU A 174 -25.07 3.39 9.72
CA GLU A 174 -25.71 4.67 9.47
C GLU A 174 -24.73 5.67 8.84
N ALA A 175 -23.51 5.79 9.38
CA ALA A 175 -22.47 6.63 8.79
C ALA A 175 -22.14 6.21 7.34
N PHE A 176 -22.03 4.92 7.07
CA PHE A 176 -21.74 4.38 5.74
C PHE A 176 -22.86 4.61 4.73
N THR A 177 -24.13 4.41 5.14
CA THR A 177 -25.31 4.61 4.29
C THR A 177 -25.71 6.06 4.12
N SER A 178 -25.32 6.94 5.06
CA SER A 178 -25.55 8.39 4.99
C SER A 178 -24.61 9.14 4.04
N VAL A 179 -23.61 8.45 3.45
CA VAL A 179 -22.75 9.03 2.41
C VAL A 179 -23.56 9.20 1.14
N ASP A 180 -24.24 10.35 1.06
CA ASP A 180 -25.05 10.74 -0.09
C ASP A 180 -24.12 10.94 -1.30
N THR A 181 -24.21 10.02 -2.27
CA THR A 181 -23.30 9.89 -3.41
C THR A 181 -23.41 11.06 -4.41
N GLU A 182 -24.36 11.97 -4.22
CA GLU A 182 -24.68 13.06 -5.15
C GLU A 182 -24.16 14.45 -4.77
N LEU A 183 -23.70 14.69 -3.54
CA LEU A 183 -23.40 16.07 -3.08
C LEU A 183 -22.04 16.30 -2.42
N GLY A 184 -21.22 15.28 -2.20
CA GLY A 184 -19.80 15.46 -1.82
C GLY A 184 -19.53 16.29 -0.56
N LEU A 185 -20.53 16.41 0.34
CA LEU A 185 -20.41 17.17 1.59
C LEU A 185 -20.51 16.21 2.78
N THR A 186 -19.37 15.83 3.34
CA THR A 186 -19.28 15.03 4.57
C THR A 186 -19.18 15.97 5.77
N ASP A 187 -20.32 16.31 6.39
CA ASP A 187 -20.36 16.98 7.70
C ASP A 187 -20.47 15.95 8.87
N GLY A 188 -20.42 14.64 8.53
CA GLY A 188 -20.53 13.50 9.45
C GLY A 188 -19.19 12.82 9.76
N ALA A 189 -19.12 12.09 10.87
CA ALA A 189 -17.97 11.25 11.22
C ALA A 189 -17.78 10.13 10.18
N SER A 190 -16.53 9.79 9.85
CA SER A 190 -16.26 8.68 8.92
C SER A 190 -16.78 7.36 9.52
N PRO A 191 -17.23 6.38 8.70
CA PRO A 191 -17.77 5.11 9.21
C PRO A 191 -16.79 4.41 10.18
N ALA A 192 -15.51 4.45 9.85
CA ALA A 192 -14.51 3.82 10.69
C ALA A 192 -14.12 4.66 11.93
N ASP A 193 -14.30 5.99 11.95
CA ASP A 193 -14.27 6.75 13.21
C ASP A 193 -15.45 6.36 14.12
N ALA A 194 -16.63 6.08 13.55
CA ALA A 194 -17.79 5.60 14.31
C ALA A 194 -17.53 4.21 14.90
N PHE A 195 -16.94 3.29 14.11
CA PHE A 195 -16.50 2.00 14.63
C PHE A 195 -15.42 2.14 15.72
N ASP A 196 -14.36 2.92 15.48
CA ASP A 196 -13.25 3.07 16.43
C ASP A 196 -13.73 3.66 17.78
N ALA A 197 -14.71 4.55 17.76
CA ALA A 197 -15.31 5.11 18.97
C ALA A 197 -16.05 4.05 19.82
N GLU A 198 -16.80 3.14 19.19
CA GLU A 198 -17.52 2.07 19.89
C GLU A 198 -16.61 0.91 20.28
N CYS A 199 -15.68 0.57 19.40
CA CYS A 199 -14.81 -0.58 19.58
C CYS A 199 -13.83 -0.34 20.72
N LEU A 200 -13.54 0.88 21.17
CA LEU A 200 -12.73 1.15 22.36
C LEU A 200 -13.33 0.49 23.63
N PHE A 201 -14.66 0.43 23.74
CA PHE A 201 -15.35 -0.02 24.96
C PHE A 201 -16.02 -1.40 24.84
N CYS A 202 -16.12 -1.97 23.64
CA CYS A 202 -16.83 -3.23 23.40
C CYS A 202 -15.89 -4.35 22.88
N GLU A 203 -15.49 -5.26 23.77
CA GLU A 203 -14.64 -6.40 23.42
C GLU A 203 -15.33 -7.38 22.46
N ASP A 204 -16.61 -7.64 22.68
CA ASP A 204 -17.39 -8.53 21.82
C ASP A 204 -17.47 -7.98 20.39
N LEU A 205 -17.62 -6.66 20.23
CA LEU A 205 -17.65 -6.02 18.91
C LEU A 205 -16.31 -6.22 18.17
N ARG A 206 -15.17 -5.99 18.85
CA ARG A 206 -13.83 -6.22 18.29
C ARG A 206 -13.61 -7.68 17.91
N ALA A 207 -14.04 -8.62 18.76
CA ALA A 207 -13.93 -10.05 18.50
C ALA A 207 -14.83 -10.48 17.33
N ASN A 208 -16.05 -9.97 17.24
CA ASN A 208 -16.97 -10.23 16.13
C ASN A 208 -16.42 -9.72 14.81
N ARG A 209 -15.90 -8.48 14.80
CA ARG A 209 -15.23 -7.88 13.63
C ARG A 209 -14.04 -8.73 13.18
N ALA A 210 -13.17 -9.09 14.11
CA ALA A 210 -12.02 -9.95 13.85
C ALA A 210 -12.41 -11.31 13.25
N ARG A 211 -13.48 -11.93 13.76
CA ARG A 211 -14.02 -13.19 13.20
C ARG A 211 -14.50 -13.00 11.77
N SER A 212 -15.28 -11.97 11.50
CA SER A 212 -15.81 -11.70 10.16
C SER A 212 -14.70 -11.44 9.13
N LEU A 213 -13.74 -10.58 9.46
CA LEU A 213 -12.65 -10.27 8.54
C LEU A 213 -11.74 -11.48 8.28
N LEU A 214 -11.46 -12.28 9.32
CA LEU A 214 -10.70 -13.52 9.14
C LEU A 214 -11.47 -14.52 8.25
N ALA A 215 -12.78 -14.66 8.44
CA ALA A 215 -13.60 -15.54 7.61
C ALA A 215 -13.62 -15.12 6.13
N MET A 216 -13.77 -13.82 5.85
CA MET A 216 -13.70 -13.26 4.51
C MET A 216 -12.33 -13.54 3.88
N PHE A 217 -11.25 -13.25 4.61
CA PHE A 217 -9.88 -13.52 4.17
C PHE A 217 -9.64 -15.00 3.83
N LEU A 218 -10.05 -15.93 4.71
CA LEU A 218 -9.87 -17.37 4.50
C LEU A 218 -10.64 -17.87 3.27
N LYS A 219 -11.89 -17.44 3.10
CA LYS A 219 -12.77 -17.98 2.07
C LYS A 219 -12.52 -17.39 0.69
N GLU A 220 -12.12 -16.12 0.61
CA GLU A 220 -12.09 -15.36 -0.64
C GLU A 220 -10.68 -14.97 -1.09
N ILE A 221 -9.72 -14.86 -0.17
CA ILE A 221 -8.35 -14.44 -0.48
C ILE A 221 -7.39 -15.63 -0.36
N GLU A 222 -7.19 -16.15 0.85
CA GLU A 222 -6.21 -17.22 1.12
C GLU A 222 -6.62 -18.55 0.49
N GLY A 223 -7.86 -19.00 0.74
CA GLY A 223 -8.38 -20.27 0.26
C GLY A 223 -8.32 -20.46 -1.25
N PRO A 224 -8.82 -19.52 -2.07
CA PRO A 224 -8.71 -19.61 -3.53
C PRO A 224 -7.26 -19.60 -4.01
N GLY A 225 -6.40 -18.77 -3.41
CA GLY A 225 -4.98 -18.67 -3.76
C GLY A 225 -4.21 -19.98 -3.49
N LEU A 226 -4.44 -20.61 -2.35
CA LEU A 226 -3.76 -21.86 -1.97
C LEU A 226 -4.30 -23.08 -2.72
N ARG A 227 -5.62 -23.17 -2.93
CA ARG A 227 -6.24 -24.26 -3.72
C ARG A 227 -5.76 -24.30 -5.16
N ARG A 228 -5.57 -23.13 -5.80
CA ARG A 228 -4.98 -23.04 -7.15
C ARG A 228 -3.57 -23.62 -7.20
N ASN A 229 -2.82 -23.52 -6.10
CA ASN A 229 -1.44 -23.96 -5.99
C ASN A 229 -1.27 -25.34 -5.32
N LYS A 230 -2.37 -26.03 -4.96
CA LYS A 230 -2.37 -27.32 -4.25
C LYS A 230 -1.56 -27.29 -2.95
N VAL A 231 -1.61 -26.18 -2.24
CA VAL A 231 -0.97 -26.02 -0.93
C VAL A 231 -2.05 -26.26 0.13
N GLU A 232 -1.79 -27.21 1.02
CA GLU A 232 -2.59 -27.42 2.23
C GLU A 232 -1.92 -26.68 3.39
N VAL A 233 -2.73 -26.01 4.20
CA VAL A 233 -2.29 -25.20 5.34
C VAL A 233 -3.25 -25.53 6.51
N PRO A 234 -2.80 -25.49 7.78
CA PRO A 234 -3.68 -25.71 8.92
C PRO A 234 -4.85 -24.71 9.01
N CYS A 235 -5.98 -25.16 9.57
CA CYS A 235 -7.13 -24.32 9.92
C CYS A 235 -7.65 -23.43 8.77
N MET A 236 -7.88 -24.01 7.58
CA MET A 236 -8.35 -23.29 6.39
C MET A 236 -9.86 -23.08 6.34
N ASP A 237 -10.62 -23.92 7.03
CA ASP A 237 -12.08 -23.86 7.02
C ASP A 237 -12.59 -22.76 7.98
N VAL A 238 -13.75 -22.21 7.66
CA VAL A 238 -14.46 -21.25 8.51
C VAL A 238 -15.51 -22.02 9.32
N ASP A 239 -15.14 -22.45 10.53
CA ASP A 239 -15.97 -23.24 11.45
C ASP A 239 -16.33 -22.49 12.76
N PHE A 240 -15.91 -21.23 12.86
CA PHE A 240 -16.10 -20.34 14.03
C PHE A 240 -17.21 -19.27 13.84
N LEU A 241 -17.96 -19.33 12.73
CA LEU A 241 -19.13 -18.50 12.45
C LEU A 241 -20.41 -19.35 12.49
N GLY A 242 -21.53 -18.75 12.94
CA GLY A 242 -22.84 -19.39 12.85
C GLY A 242 -23.48 -19.21 11.47
N ASP A 243 -24.58 -19.92 11.23
CA ASP A 243 -25.29 -19.93 9.94
C ASP A 243 -25.77 -18.53 9.54
N GLU A 244 -26.24 -17.74 10.50
CA GLU A 244 -26.71 -16.37 10.28
C GLU A 244 -25.56 -15.44 9.89
N GLU A 245 -24.41 -15.53 10.57
CA GLU A 245 -23.22 -14.75 10.21
C GLU A 245 -22.69 -15.15 8.83
N LEU A 246 -22.69 -16.46 8.51
CA LEU A 246 -22.30 -16.97 7.19
C LEU A 246 -23.24 -16.48 6.10
N GLU A 247 -24.53 -16.37 6.37
CA GLU A 247 -25.52 -15.85 5.43
C GLU A 247 -25.32 -14.35 5.17
N VAL A 248 -25.08 -13.55 6.22
CA VAL A 248 -24.78 -12.12 6.05
C VAL A 248 -23.49 -11.91 5.25
N LEU A 249 -22.45 -12.69 5.53
CA LEU A 249 -21.17 -12.55 4.85
C LEU A 249 -21.20 -13.12 3.43
N PHE A 250 -21.85 -14.25 3.17
CA PHE A 250 -21.67 -14.98 1.90
C PHE A 250 -22.95 -15.30 1.14
N GLY A 251 -24.11 -14.90 1.67
CA GLY A 251 -25.42 -15.24 1.13
C GLY A 251 -25.82 -16.70 1.38
N SER A 252 -27.13 -16.97 1.33
CA SER A 252 -27.67 -18.32 1.49
C SER A 252 -27.35 -19.17 0.25
N LYS A 253 -26.54 -20.23 0.42
CA LYS A 253 -26.33 -21.25 -0.62
C LYS A 253 -27.62 -22.05 -0.85
N SER A 254 -28.46 -21.63 -1.79
CA SER A 254 -29.45 -22.53 -2.38
C SER A 254 -28.84 -23.30 -3.58
N GLY A 255 -28.17 -24.42 -3.29
CA GLY A 255 -27.96 -25.54 -4.23
C GLY A 255 -26.61 -25.64 -4.96
N GLU A 256 -25.73 -26.54 -4.50
CA GLU A 256 -24.59 -27.09 -5.28
C GLU A 256 -25.00 -28.39 -6.03
N PRO A 257 -24.17 -29.07 -6.86
CA PRO A 257 -22.84 -28.77 -7.42
C PRO A 257 -22.69 -29.03 -8.96
N ASN A 258 -21.67 -28.44 -9.61
CA ASN A 258 -20.65 -29.12 -10.45
C ASN A 258 -19.94 -28.16 -11.43
N GLU A 259 -18.63 -28.42 -11.56
CA GLU A 259 -17.71 -28.12 -12.64
C GLU A 259 -18.32 -27.55 -13.93
N GLU A 260 -17.88 -26.36 -14.34
CA GLU A 260 -17.07 -26.18 -15.55
C GLU A 260 -16.64 -24.70 -15.70
N SER A 261 -15.34 -24.54 -15.92
CA SER A 261 -14.68 -23.41 -16.58
C SER A 261 -15.63 -22.48 -17.35
N ASN A 262 -15.72 -21.21 -16.95
CA ASN A 262 -15.97 -20.13 -17.89
C ASN A 262 -15.23 -18.86 -17.45
N ALA A 263 -14.10 -18.63 -18.11
CA ALA A 263 -13.47 -17.32 -18.19
C ALA A 263 -14.46 -16.30 -18.80
N PRO A 264 -14.34 -15.00 -18.49
CA PRO A 264 -15.18 -13.98 -19.10
C PRO A 264 -14.89 -13.93 -20.61
N THR A 265 -15.89 -14.29 -21.41
CA THR A 265 -15.87 -14.04 -22.86
C THR A 265 -16.24 -12.59 -23.09
N PRO A 266 -15.49 -11.82 -23.92
CA PRO A 266 -15.82 -10.43 -24.20
C PRO A 266 -17.14 -10.33 -24.99
N PRO A 267 -17.89 -9.22 -24.85
CA PRO A 267 -19.17 -9.07 -25.52
C PRO A 267 -19.00 -9.05 -27.05
N LYS A 268 -19.86 -9.81 -27.72
CA LYS A 268 -19.96 -9.87 -29.19
C LYS A 268 -20.36 -8.50 -29.74
N GLN A 269 -19.58 -8.03 -30.71
CA GLN A 269 -19.97 -6.96 -31.62
C GLN A 269 -21.14 -7.44 -32.48
N ASP A 270 -22.25 -6.70 -32.46
CA ASP A 270 -23.29 -6.78 -33.47
C ASP A 270 -22.85 -6.01 -34.72
N ASP A 271 -22.86 -6.70 -35.86
CA ASP A 271 -22.64 -6.15 -37.19
C ASP A 271 -23.78 -5.20 -37.60
N VAL A 272 -23.45 -3.93 -37.87
CA VAL A 272 -24.30 -2.97 -38.62
C VAL A 272 -23.40 -2.19 -39.59
N PRO A 273 -23.84 -1.95 -40.85
CA PRO A 273 -22.97 -1.89 -42.01
C PRO A 273 -22.25 -0.54 -42.17
N ALA A 274 -21.09 -0.65 -42.83
CA ALA A 274 -20.25 0.45 -43.28
C ALA A 274 -21.04 1.45 -44.14
N ASP A 275 -21.16 2.69 -43.65
CA ASP A 275 -21.37 3.85 -44.49
C ASP A 275 -20.26 4.86 -44.21
N SER A 276 -19.46 5.07 -45.25
CA SER A 276 -18.29 5.92 -45.28
C SER A 276 -18.68 7.39 -45.26
N VAL A 277 -18.34 8.08 -44.17
CA VAL A 277 -18.25 9.55 -44.15
C VAL A 277 -16.90 9.89 -43.53
N GLU A 278 -15.96 10.34 -44.35
CA GLU A 278 -14.72 10.97 -43.90
C GLU A 278 -15.08 12.15 -42.97
N PRO A 279 -14.60 12.19 -41.71
CA PRO A 279 -14.60 13.41 -40.95
C PRO A 279 -13.29 14.14 -41.24
N ASP A 280 -13.44 15.34 -41.78
CA ASP A 280 -12.41 16.38 -41.86
C ASP A 280 -11.55 16.39 -40.60
N THR A 281 -10.24 16.43 -40.82
CA THR A 281 -9.20 16.64 -39.81
C THR A 281 -9.46 17.97 -39.09
N VAL A 282 -10.21 17.91 -38.00
CA VAL A 282 -10.18 18.95 -36.97
C VAL A 282 -9.06 18.58 -36.03
N ASP A 283 -8.08 19.47 -35.95
CA ASP A 283 -6.88 19.41 -35.13
C ASP A 283 -7.27 19.40 -33.63
N ILE A 284 -7.35 18.22 -33.01
CA ILE A 284 -7.61 18.02 -31.56
C ILE A 284 -6.29 18.09 -30.76
N SER A 285 -5.22 18.65 -31.32
CA SER A 285 -3.94 18.84 -30.60
C SER A 285 -3.98 19.97 -29.55
N ALA A 286 -5.10 20.67 -29.38
CA ALA A 286 -5.13 21.94 -28.66
C ALA A 286 -5.59 21.92 -27.18
N ILE A 287 -5.93 20.76 -26.59
CA ILE A 287 -6.21 20.68 -25.13
C ILE A 287 -5.75 19.34 -24.54
N ALA A 288 -4.57 18.86 -24.90
CA ALA A 288 -3.92 17.81 -24.12
C ALA A 288 -3.25 18.48 -22.91
N SER A 289 -3.75 18.22 -21.70
CA SER A 289 -3.06 18.66 -20.48
C SER A 289 -1.63 18.12 -20.52
N PRO A 290 -0.60 18.93 -20.29
CA PRO A 290 0.77 18.45 -20.32
C PRO A 290 0.96 17.37 -19.24
N LEU A 291 1.64 16.26 -19.57
CA LEU A 291 1.93 15.18 -18.61
C LEU A 291 2.97 15.59 -17.56
N HIS A 292 3.87 16.50 -17.93
CA HIS A 292 5.05 16.86 -17.14
C HIS A 292 4.72 17.45 -15.74
N PRO A 293 3.72 18.33 -15.57
CA PRO A 293 3.32 18.80 -14.23
C PRO A 293 3.04 17.68 -13.24
N VAL A 294 2.30 16.64 -13.64
CA VAL A 294 1.96 15.51 -12.75
C VAL A 294 3.21 14.72 -12.38
N VAL A 295 4.10 14.48 -13.34
CA VAL A 295 5.38 13.80 -13.08
C VAL A 295 6.27 14.64 -12.16
N LEU A 296 6.33 15.95 -12.38
CA LEU A 296 7.13 16.87 -11.56
C LEU A 296 6.63 16.89 -10.11
N ASP A 297 5.31 16.93 -9.90
CA ASP A 297 4.71 16.82 -8.57
C ASP A 297 5.11 15.50 -7.90
N ALA A 298 5.10 14.38 -8.64
CA ALA A 298 5.52 13.07 -8.12
C ALA A 298 7.01 13.05 -7.75
N VAL A 299 7.88 13.63 -8.58
CA VAL A 299 9.32 13.69 -8.35
C VAL A 299 9.65 14.61 -7.17
N GLU A 300 8.98 15.75 -7.07
CA GLU A 300 9.12 16.69 -5.95
C GLU A 300 8.70 16.04 -4.62
N GLU A 301 7.54 15.38 -4.59
CA GLU A 301 7.05 14.70 -3.38
C GLU A 301 7.95 13.51 -3.02
N GLY A 302 8.45 12.77 -4.00
CA GLY A 302 9.43 11.72 -3.77
C GLY A 302 10.78 12.24 -3.24
N LEU A 303 11.24 13.41 -3.71
CA LEU A 303 12.43 14.07 -3.14
C LEU A 303 12.22 14.42 -1.67
N ARG A 304 11.06 14.99 -1.32
CA ARG A 304 10.72 15.29 0.09
C ARG A 304 10.65 14.05 0.93
N LEU A 305 10.00 12.99 0.44
CA LEU A 305 9.89 11.72 1.14
C LEU A 305 11.26 11.11 1.41
N ARG A 306 12.16 11.13 0.42
CA ARG A 306 13.55 10.69 0.57
C ARG A 306 14.28 11.49 1.65
N SER A 307 14.10 12.81 1.68
CA SER A 307 14.78 13.70 2.62
C SER A 307 14.33 13.57 4.07
N LYS A 308 13.14 12.98 4.32
CA LYS A 308 12.74 12.57 5.67
C LYS A 308 13.62 11.45 6.26
N ASN A 309 14.47 10.80 5.46
CA ASN A 309 15.43 9.79 5.89
C ASN A 309 14.81 8.64 6.69
N ILE A 310 13.64 8.20 6.24
CA ILE A 310 12.88 7.14 6.87
C ILE A 310 13.56 5.80 6.52
N THR A 311 14.25 5.20 7.49
CA THR A 311 15.01 3.94 7.33
C THR A 311 14.15 2.75 6.90
N THR A 312 12.84 2.87 7.09
CA THR A 312 11.84 1.83 6.87
C THR A 312 11.09 1.96 5.53
N SER A 313 11.26 3.07 4.81
CA SER A 313 10.81 3.25 3.43
C SER A 313 11.82 4.10 2.66
N PRO A 314 13.03 3.54 2.50
CA PRO A 314 14.12 4.24 1.89
C PRO A 314 13.84 4.46 0.40
N LEU A 315 13.75 5.73 -0.02
CA LEU A 315 13.92 6.12 -1.42
C LEU A 315 15.40 6.27 -1.81
N ARG A 316 16.32 5.89 -0.90
CA ARG A 316 17.76 5.84 -1.11
C ARG A 316 18.42 4.85 -0.15
N LEU A 317 19.62 4.38 -0.46
CA LEU A 317 20.35 3.51 0.45
C LEU A 317 20.85 4.32 1.66
N ILE A 318 20.28 4.07 2.84
CA ILE A 318 20.64 4.78 4.09
C ILE A 318 21.74 4.03 4.85
N ASP A 319 21.76 2.70 4.78
CA ASP A 319 22.78 1.85 5.36
C ASP A 319 23.00 0.56 4.54
N ASN A 320 23.99 -0.23 4.94
CA ASN A 320 24.36 -1.48 4.26
C ASN A 320 23.34 -2.62 4.45
N SER A 321 22.29 -2.43 5.25
CA SER A 321 21.26 -3.45 5.48
C SER A 321 20.08 -3.32 4.53
N ILE A 322 19.93 -2.17 3.87
CA ILE A 322 18.90 -1.92 2.85
C ILE A 322 19.40 -2.42 1.51
N GLU A 323 18.62 -3.29 0.85
CA GLU A 323 18.93 -3.73 -0.51
C GLU A 323 18.32 -2.78 -1.55
N MET A 324 18.97 -2.67 -2.71
CA MET A 324 18.46 -1.83 -3.81
C MET A 324 17.04 -2.25 -4.23
N TYR A 325 16.69 -3.55 -4.14
CA TYR A 325 15.34 -4.03 -4.42
C TYR A 325 14.28 -3.39 -3.51
N ASP A 326 14.57 -3.19 -2.23
CA ASP A 326 13.64 -2.55 -1.28
C ASP A 326 13.36 -1.09 -1.68
N VAL A 327 14.40 -0.40 -2.16
CA VAL A 327 14.27 0.95 -2.72
C VAL A 327 13.38 0.94 -3.97
N GLN A 328 13.56 -0.03 -4.89
CA GLN A 328 12.74 -0.09 -6.10
C GLN A 328 11.28 -0.40 -5.82
N PHE A 329 11.03 -1.34 -4.91
CA PHE A 329 9.69 -1.66 -4.45
C PHE A 329 9.02 -0.44 -3.83
N THR A 330 9.75 0.30 -2.99
CA THR A 330 9.26 1.52 -2.34
C THR A 330 8.94 2.62 -3.35
N VAL A 331 9.83 2.88 -4.32
CA VAL A 331 9.58 3.87 -5.40
C VAL A 331 8.35 3.49 -6.22
N GLY A 332 8.23 2.22 -6.62
CA GLY A 332 7.08 1.73 -7.39
C GLY A 332 5.77 1.91 -6.64
N LYS A 333 5.73 1.53 -5.34
CA LYS A 333 4.56 1.68 -4.48
C LYS A 333 4.20 3.14 -4.22
N PHE A 334 5.19 3.99 -4.00
CA PHE A 334 4.99 5.43 -3.86
C PHE A 334 4.29 6.01 -5.09
N VAL A 335 4.79 5.70 -6.31
CA VAL A 335 4.19 6.21 -7.54
C VAL A 335 2.79 5.65 -7.78
N GLU A 336 2.57 4.36 -7.53
CA GLU A 336 1.24 3.74 -7.63
C GLU A 336 0.20 4.47 -6.77
N ARG A 337 0.55 4.78 -5.51
CA ARG A 337 -0.33 5.53 -4.61
C ARG A 337 -0.49 6.98 -5.02
N PHE A 338 0.60 7.64 -5.40
CA PHE A 338 0.58 9.03 -5.85
C PHE A 338 -0.37 9.21 -7.03
N LEU A 339 -0.41 8.24 -7.95
CA LEU A 339 -1.36 8.27 -9.05
C LEU A 339 -2.78 7.91 -8.58
N SER A 340 -2.93 6.89 -7.73
CA SER A 340 -4.25 6.46 -7.24
C SER A 340 -4.98 7.52 -6.40
N SER A 341 -4.26 8.45 -5.76
CA SER A 341 -4.83 9.53 -4.95
C SER A 341 -5.24 10.77 -5.76
N ARG A 342 -5.06 10.76 -7.08
CA ARG A 342 -5.24 11.93 -7.95
C ARG A 342 -6.49 11.84 -8.82
N ASP A 343 -7.48 12.66 -8.48
CA ASP A 343 -8.75 12.76 -9.24
C ASP A 343 -8.56 13.39 -10.63
N ASP A 344 -7.52 14.21 -10.81
CA ASP A 344 -7.20 14.86 -12.09
C ASP A 344 -6.65 13.88 -13.13
N LEU A 345 -6.35 12.63 -12.74
CA LEU A 345 -5.93 11.60 -13.70
C LEU A 345 -7.04 11.14 -14.64
N ASN A 346 -8.31 11.36 -14.29
CA ASN A 346 -9.45 11.07 -15.15
C ASN A 346 -9.45 11.87 -16.47
N MET A 347 -8.59 12.90 -16.56
CA MET A 347 -8.40 13.70 -17.76
C MET A 347 -7.41 13.11 -18.77
N PHE A 348 -6.65 12.07 -18.38
CA PHE A 348 -5.66 11.41 -19.22
C PHE A 348 -6.15 10.04 -19.69
N THR A 349 -5.60 9.59 -20.82
CA THR A 349 -5.77 8.22 -21.31
C THR A 349 -4.97 7.23 -20.46
N THR A 350 -5.32 5.94 -20.51
CA THR A 350 -4.57 4.88 -19.81
C THR A 350 -3.10 4.85 -20.20
N GLU A 351 -2.79 5.05 -21.49
CA GLU A 351 -1.42 5.11 -22.00
C GLU A 351 -0.65 6.30 -21.40
N GLU A 352 -1.30 7.47 -21.30
CA GLU A 352 -0.70 8.66 -20.68
C GLU A 352 -0.43 8.47 -19.17
N VAL A 353 -1.35 7.82 -18.45
CA VAL A 353 -1.16 7.49 -17.02
C VAL A 353 0.00 6.50 -16.84
N GLU A 354 0.10 5.49 -17.70
CA GLU A 354 1.24 4.56 -17.69
C GLU A 354 2.58 5.27 -17.95
N VAL A 355 2.58 6.25 -18.86
CA VAL A 355 3.76 7.08 -19.16
C VAL A 355 4.13 7.97 -17.98
N ILE A 356 3.16 8.63 -17.34
CA ILE A 356 3.38 9.42 -16.12
C ILE A 356 4.01 8.54 -15.03
N GLY A 357 3.42 7.36 -14.78
CA GLY A 357 3.93 6.42 -13.78
C GLY A 357 5.34 5.91 -14.10
N GLY A 358 5.58 5.48 -15.33
CA GLY A 358 6.89 5.01 -15.79
C GLY A 358 7.98 6.08 -15.66
N ARG A 359 7.64 7.34 -15.97
CA ARG A 359 8.54 8.49 -15.82
C ARG A 359 8.87 8.81 -14.37
N ALA A 360 7.85 8.87 -13.52
CA ALA A 360 8.04 9.12 -12.10
C ALA A 360 8.91 8.02 -11.46
N VAL A 361 8.61 6.75 -11.71
CA VAL A 361 9.44 5.62 -11.25
C VAL A 361 10.85 5.73 -11.81
N GLY A 362 10.99 5.98 -13.11
CA GLY A 362 12.28 6.05 -13.80
C GLY A 362 13.20 7.13 -13.25
N ALA A 363 12.66 8.30 -12.93
CA ALA A 363 13.39 9.42 -12.34
C ALA A 363 13.72 9.17 -10.86
N LEU A 364 12.73 8.74 -10.05
CA LEU A 364 12.92 8.49 -8.62
C LEU A 364 13.92 7.37 -8.33
N MET A 365 13.93 6.32 -9.17
CA MET A 365 14.91 5.24 -9.10
C MET A 365 16.36 5.66 -9.33
N ARG A 366 16.59 6.87 -9.85
CA ARG A 366 17.91 7.33 -10.29
C ARG A 366 18.29 8.68 -9.67
N LEU A 367 17.64 9.09 -8.59
CA LEU A 367 17.88 10.42 -8.01
C LEU A 367 19.36 10.65 -7.70
N GLU A 368 20.07 9.69 -7.09
CA GLU A 368 21.49 9.82 -6.78
C GLU A 368 22.34 10.05 -8.03
N ASP A 369 22.10 9.25 -9.09
CA ASP A 369 22.80 9.38 -10.37
C ASP A 369 22.48 10.72 -11.06
N LEU A 370 21.21 11.12 -11.05
CA LEU A 370 20.74 12.36 -11.68
C LEU A 370 21.27 13.59 -10.94
N GLU A 371 21.31 13.57 -9.60
CA GLU A 371 21.87 14.64 -8.77
C GLU A 371 23.37 14.78 -8.99
N TRP A 372 24.09 13.65 -9.00
CA TRP A 372 25.51 13.65 -9.28
C TRP A 372 25.78 14.21 -10.69
N GLU A 373 25.06 13.72 -11.70
CA GLU A 373 25.24 14.14 -13.09
C GLU A 373 24.93 15.62 -13.28
N TRP A 374 23.81 16.10 -12.73
CA TRP A 374 23.44 17.52 -12.83
C TRP A 374 24.48 18.42 -12.18
N ASN A 375 24.86 18.12 -10.93
CA ASN A 375 25.89 18.85 -10.22
C ASN A 375 27.23 18.83 -10.98
N HIS A 376 27.63 17.68 -11.51
CA HIS A 376 28.87 17.54 -12.27
C HIS A 376 28.85 18.40 -13.54
N ARG A 377 27.73 18.45 -14.27
CA ARG A 377 27.61 19.24 -15.51
C ARG A 377 27.60 20.74 -15.24
N VAL A 378 26.84 21.17 -14.24
CA VAL A 378 26.78 22.58 -13.82
C VAL A 378 28.16 23.07 -13.39
N THR A 379 28.81 22.35 -12.47
CA THR A 379 30.14 22.74 -11.94
C THR A 379 31.24 22.69 -13.00
N SER A 380 31.22 21.69 -13.90
CA SER A 380 32.21 21.56 -14.97
C SER A 380 32.05 22.62 -16.06
N SER A 381 30.84 23.14 -16.28
CA SER A 381 30.60 24.19 -17.26
C SER A 381 31.12 25.56 -16.79
N GLY A 382 31.06 25.82 -15.48
CA GLY A 382 31.38 27.11 -14.89
C GLY A 382 30.40 28.23 -15.25
N SER A 383 29.33 27.94 -16.00
CA SER A 383 28.40 28.94 -16.56
C SER A 383 27.59 29.69 -15.50
N PHE A 384 27.52 29.12 -14.30
CA PHE A 384 26.68 29.56 -13.19
C PHE A 384 27.49 30.07 -11.98
N ASN A 385 28.80 30.30 -12.17
CA ASN A 385 29.71 30.70 -11.09
C ASN A 385 29.40 32.09 -10.52
N ASP A 386 28.87 32.99 -11.34
CA ASP A 386 28.65 34.39 -10.95
C ASP A 386 27.28 34.62 -10.28
N MET A 387 26.38 33.62 -10.28
CA MET A 387 25.06 33.75 -9.65
C MET A 387 25.15 33.84 -8.12
N GLY A 388 24.16 34.53 -7.53
CA GLY A 388 23.97 34.56 -6.08
C GLY A 388 23.63 33.19 -5.49
N VAL A 389 23.75 33.02 -4.17
CA VAL A 389 23.48 31.72 -3.52
C VAL A 389 22.01 31.31 -3.64
N GLU A 390 21.08 32.22 -3.34
CA GLU A 390 19.64 31.96 -3.45
C GLU A 390 19.20 31.76 -4.91
N GLU A 391 19.65 32.63 -5.82
CA GLU A 391 19.40 32.51 -7.26
C GLU A 391 19.92 31.18 -7.81
N TYR A 392 21.13 30.75 -7.43
CA TYR A 392 21.65 29.46 -7.82
C TYR A 392 20.81 28.29 -7.29
N MET A 393 20.29 28.41 -6.07
CA MET A 393 19.43 27.40 -5.47
C MET A 393 18.08 27.29 -6.20
N HIS A 394 17.44 28.41 -6.49
CA HIS A 394 16.10 28.44 -7.09
C HIS A 394 16.09 28.29 -8.62
N GLU A 395 17.11 28.74 -9.33
CA GLU A 395 17.16 28.65 -10.80
C GLU A 395 17.85 27.36 -11.29
N VAL A 396 18.85 26.87 -10.54
CA VAL A 396 19.63 25.67 -10.90
C VAL A 396 19.21 24.45 -10.09
N GLY A 397 18.46 24.59 -9.01
CA GLY A 397 18.04 23.46 -8.18
C GLY A 397 19.20 22.78 -7.44
N LEU A 398 20.30 23.49 -7.18
CA LEU A 398 21.48 22.99 -6.50
C LEU A 398 21.89 23.87 -5.31
N ALA A 399 22.38 23.26 -4.24
CA ALA A 399 22.88 23.96 -3.06
C ALA A 399 24.41 24.11 -3.13
N ARG A 400 24.87 25.32 -3.47
CA ARG A 400 26.29 25.60 -3.73
C ARG A 400 27.17 25.23 -2.53
N GLY A 401 28.11 24.32 -2.76
CA GLY A 401 29.06 23.88 -1.74
C GLY A 401 28.50 22.87 -0.73
N LEU A 402 27.24 22.42 -0.87
CA LEU A 402 26.63 21.38 -0.04
C LEU A 402 26.47 20.04 -0.77
N GLU A 403 26.31 20.05 -2.09
CA GLU A 403 25.99 18.87 -2.95
C GLU A 403 26.84 17.61 -2.73
N GLN A 404 28.07 17.73 -2.21
CA GLN A 404 28.98 16.59 -1.97
C GLN A 404 29.53 16.54 -0.55
N THR A 405 29.15 17.48 0.31
CA THR A 405 29.75 17.64 1.64
C THR A 405 28.77 17.40 2.76
N ASP A 406 27.49 17.71 2.56
CA ASP A 406 26.47 17.60 3.59
C ASP A 406 25.10 17.26 3.00
N VAL A 407 24.84 15.97 2.84
CA VAL A 407 23.56 15.44 2.35
C VAL A 407 22.42 15.79 3.31
N GLY A 408 22.68 15.83 4.62
CA GLY A 408 21.67 16.16 5.62
C GLY A 408 21.20 17.61 5.52
N ALA A 409 22.11 18.54 5.20
CA ALA A 409 21.74 19.93 4.94
C ALA A 409 20.87 20.10 3.69
N ILE A 410 21.13 19.33 2.62
CA ILE A 410 20.30 19.34 1.41
C ILE A 410 18.92 18.77 1.72
N ASP A 411 18.86 17.67 2.47
CA ASP A 411 17.59 17.06 2.87
C ASP A 411 16.74 18.05 3.67
N GLN A 412 17.35 18.79 4.59
CA GLN A 412 16.64 19.82 5.34
C GLN A 412 16.13 20.95 4.44
N LEU A 413 16.93 21.41 3.46
CA LEU A 413 16.51 22.41 2.49
C LEU A 413 15.33 21.94 1.62
N LEU A 414 15.31 20.65 1.23
CA LEU A 414 14.20 20.08 0.46
C LEU A 414 12.88 20.03 1.24
N LEU A 415 12.96 19.93 2.57
CA LEU A 415 11.80 19.97 3.46
C LEU A 415 11.35 21.41 3.75
N ASP A 416 12.30 22.34 3.89
CA ASP A 416 12.02 23.72 4.35
C ASP A 416 11.69 24.69 3.21
N ASP A 417 12.23 24.49 2.00
CA ASP A 417 12.07 25.39 0.86
C ASP A 417 11.37 24.67 -0.31
N SER A 418 10.09 25.00 -0.51
CA SER A 418 9.28 24.41 -1.58
C SER A 418 9.74 24.82 -2.98
N GLN A 419 10.27 26.03 -3.15
CA GLN A 419 10.78 26.50 -4.42
C GLN A 419 12.06 25.74 -4.79
N PHE A 420 12.96 25.52 -3.84
CA PHE A 420 14.13 24.69 -4.05
C PHE A 420 13.76 23.25 -4.42
N ALA A 421 12.81 22.64 -3.70
CA ALA A 421 12.33 21.29 -4.00
C ALA A 421 11.77 21.18 -5.42
N ARG A 422 10.95 22.15 -5.84
CA ARG A 422 10.39 22.20 -7.20
C ARG A 422 11.47 22.35 -8.26
N SER A 423 12.34 23.33 -8.11
CA SER A 423 13.41 23.59 -9.07
C SER A 423 14.35 22.39 -9.19
N ARG A 424 14.67 21.72 -8.08
CA ARG A 424 15.47 20.49 -8.10
C ARG A 424 14.74 19.38 -8.84
N ALA A 425 13.45 19.14 -8.57
CA ALA A 425 12.64 18.15 -9.28
C ALA A 425 12.64 18.38 -10.79
N GLU A 426 12.46 19.63 -11.22
CA GLU A 426 12.52 20.02 -12.63
C GLU A 426 13.88 19.69 -13.26
N ARG A 427 14.99 20.05 -12.61
CA ARG A 427 16.31 19.79 -13.18
C ARG A 427 16.63 18.30 -13.26
N LEU A 428 16.29 17.53 -12.22
CA LEU A 428 16.52 16.08 -12.22
C LEU A 428 15.66 15.38 -13.27
N TYR A 429 14.39 15.75 -13.37
CA TYR A 429 13.49 15.18 -14.38
C TYR A 429 13.89 15.60 -15.80
N GLY A 430 14.33 16.84 -15.99
CA GLY A 430 14.89 17.31 -17.26
C GLY A 430 16.14 16.51 -17.68
N VAL A 431 17.07 16.26 -16.75
CA VAL A 431 18.24 15.39 -17.01
C VAL A 431 17.79 13.98 -17.37
N PHE A 432 16.81 13.41 -16.67
CA PHE A 432 16.26 12.09 -16.97
C PHE A 432 15.70 12.02 -18.40
N LEU A 433 14.86 12.97 -18.80
CA LEU A 433 14.27 13.01 -20.14
C LEU A 433 15.34 13.13 -21.22
N MET A 434 16.29 14.07 -21.04
CA MET A 434 17.25 14.43 -22.07
C MET A 434 18.44 13.47 -22.18
N SER A 435 18.80 12.80 -21.08
CA SER A 435 19.97 11.89 -21.04
C SER A 435 19.62 10.41 -21.06
N LEU A 436 18.41 10.02 -20.65
CA LEU A 436 18.03 8.62 -20.51
C LEU A 436 16.82 8.25 -21.36
N GLU A 437 15.66 8.87 -21.11
CA GLU A 437 14.42 8.50 -21.80
C GLU A 437 14.51 8.79 -23.30
N GLY A 438 14.80 10.04 -23.68
CA GLY A 438 14.84 10.47 -25.08
C GLY A 438 15.74 9.60 -25.96
N PRO A 439 17.02 9.39 -25.60
CA PRO A 439 17.89 8.49 -26.34
C PRO A 439 17.37 7.03 -26.40
N GLY A 440 16.75 6.54 -25.32
CA GLY A 440 16.17 5.19 -25.28
C GLY A 440 14.93 5.03 -26.17
N VAL A 441 14.07 6.05 -26.20
CA VAL A 441 12.87 6.11 -27.06
C VAL A 441 13.28 6.21 -28.51
N GLU A 442 14.23 7.08 -28.85
CA GLU A 442 14.78 7.20 -30.20
C GLU A 442 15.40 5.88 -30.68
N ALA A 443 16.19 5.22 -29.82
CA ALA A 443 16.83 3.95 -30.16
C ALA A 443 15.84 2.79 -30.33
N SER A 444 14.72 2.81 -29.60
CA SER A 444 13.66 1.80 -29.73
C SER A 444 12.70 2.06 -30.90
N GLY A 445 12.68 3.29 -31.43
CA GLY A 445 11.75 3.71 -32.48
C GLY A 445 10.30 3.83 -31.99
N ASN A 446 10.09 3.80 -30.68
CA ASN A 446 8.77 3.96 -30.07
C ASN A 446 8.37 5.43 -30.08
N VAL A 447 7.05 5.68 -30.10
CA VAL A 447 6.49 7.02 -29.88
C VAL A 447 5.81 6.99 -28.52
N ILE A 448 6.20 7.92 -27.64
CA ILE A 448 5.59 8.07 -26.32
C ILE A 448 4.68 9.31 -26.35
N PRO A 449 3.48 9.26 -25.73
CA PRO A 449 2.68 10.44 -25.45
C PRO A 449 3.50 11.64 -24.96
N HIS A 450 3.26 12.81 -25.58
CA HIS A 450 3.97 14.07 -25.35
C HIS A 450 5.49 14.07 -25.58
N GLY A 451 6.11 12.97 -26.04
CA GLY A 451 7.53 12.91 -26.36
C GLY A 451 8.46 13.09 -25.14
N SER A 452 9.77 12.95 -25.35
CA SER A 452 10.78 12.94 -24.27
C SER A 452 11.66 14.20 -24.32
N PHE A 453 11.06 15.37 -24.07
CA PHE A 453 11.74 16.66 -24.03
C PHE A 453 11.35 17.46 -22.78
N ALA A 454 12.25 18.33 -22.31
CA ALA A 454 12.01 19.19 -21.15
C ALA A 454 11.44 20.56 -21.60
N ASP A 455 10.15 20.62 -21.93
CA ASP A 455 9.45 21.86 -22.34
C ASP A 455 9.09 22.80 -21.18
N PHE A 456 9.21 22.32 -19.95
CA PHE A 456 9.01 23.08 -18.72
C PHE A 456 10.27 23.85 -18.27
N ILE A 457 11.35 23.83 -19.06
CA ILE A 457 12.59 24.57 -18.80
C ILE A 457 12.81 25.56 -19.94
N ASP A 458 12.73 26.85 -19.65
CA ASP A 458 12.87 27.90 -20.67
C ASP A 458 14.32 28.27 -20.98
N ASP A 459 15.28 27.91 -20.11
CA ASP A 459 16.69 28.26 -20.26
C ASP A 459 17.42 27.28 -21.22
N GLU A 460 17.71 27.76 -22.44
CA GLU A 460 18.43 27.00 -23.46
C GLU A 460 19.80 26.48 -22.99
N LEU A 461 20.51 27.24 -22.14
CA LEU A 461 21.81 26.84 -21.62
C LEU A 461 21.66 25.63 -20.69
N GLN A 462 20.61 25.61 -19.88
CA GLN A 462 20.31 24.48 -19.01
C GLN A 462 19.90 23.26 -19.82
N ILE A 463 19.05 23.42 -20.83
CA ILE A 463 18.70 22.32 -21.75
C ILE A 463 19.94 21.77 -22.45
N GLU A 464 20.87 22.62 -22.90
CA GLU A 464 22.12 22.18 -23.52
C GLU A 464 22.96 21.35 -22.55
N LEU A 465 23.07 21.79 -21.29
CA LEU A 465 23.77 21.04 -20.25
C LEU A 465 23.06 19.72 -19.90
N MET A 466 21.75 19.61 -20.04
CA MET A 466 20.99 18.38 -19.78
C MET A 466 21.16 17.31 -20.87
N ARG A 467 21.72 17.65 -22.03
CA ARG A 467 22.04 16.67 -23.08
C ARG A 467 23.35 15.93 -22.80
N PRO A 468 23.44 14.62 -23.14
CA PRO A 468 24.68 13.89 -23.00
C PRO A 468 25.76 14.51 -23.89
N LYS A 469 26.95 14.77 -23.32
CA LYS A 469 28.09 15.28 -24.10
C LYS A 469 28.48 14.23 -25.13
N GLN A 470 28.33 14.53 -26.42
CA GLN A 470 28.86 13.68 -27.48
C GLN A 470 30.36 13.51 -27.27
N ARG A 471 30.82 12.28 -27.07
CA ARG A 471 32.26 11.97 -27.07
C ARG A 471 32.82 12.36 -28.45
N LYS A 472 33.63 13.42 -28.48
CA LYS A 472 34.44 13.78 -29.64
C LYS A 472 35.57 12.78 -29.87
#